data_AF-A0A3D2XIL4-F1
#
_entry.id   AF-A0A3D2XIL4-F1
#
_cell.length_a   1.000
_cell.length_b   1.000
_cell.length_c   1.000
_cell.angle_alpha   90.00
_cell.angle_beta   90.00
_cell.angle_gamma   90.00
#
_symmetry.space_group_name_H-M   'P 1'
#
loop_
_entity.id
_entity.type
_entity.pdbx_description
1 polymer ?
#
loop_
_entity_poly.entity_id
_entity_poly.type
_entity_poly.pdbx_seq_one_letter_code
_entity_poly.pdbx_strand_id
1 'polypeptide(L)'
;IEGGKRDFIEYRPDPSIPENRYYDLYDLMKNYVGKDNEQNDYSYPVRKLSVPVDRDFVIKNGTANATDSIVSELRFEIAKTTLMKNDLAVLNVIAANKWQRPIYFTAPQTDGLGLDQFLRRDGMTYRLVPVENDRVNTNWMLDKVTNKFRFGNANVPGVYFDEENRRHLNSIRTAYADLALDLASKNRKEEARKVLKQVDSMMYEGNMAYGMTSRGNLHNRNSLVFLEACYLAGDTALAAKVSASVKKDLEQQVRFYNSLTGRKAEGMEQEKRAADNYLQAVAQMQTMYNPRLQIPGKMMAADTTTQK
;
A
#
# COMPACT_ATOMS: atom_id res chain seq x y z
N ILE A 1 -13.55 35.92 15.37
CA ILE A 1 -13.44 34.49 15.73
C ILE A 1 -11.96 34.17 15.67
N GLU A 2 -11.28 34.22 16.80
CA GLU A 2 -9.91 33.70 16.88
C GLU A 2 -10.01 32.17 16.80
N GLY A 3 -9.18 31.54 15.96
CA GLY A 3 -9.11 30.09 15.86
C GLY A 3 -8.73 29.45 17.20
N GLY A 4 -8.94 28.14 17.34
CA GLY A 4 -8.49 27.42 18.52
C GLY A 4 -6.96 27.44 18.63
N LYS A 5 -6.45 27.39 19.87
CA LYS A 5 -5.01 27.22 20.10
C LYS A 5 -4.54 25.91 19.47
N ARG A 6 -3.42 25.94 18.74
CA ARG A 6 -2.80 24.76 18.09
C ARG A 6 -3.72 24.07 17.06
N ASP A 7 -4.57 24.85 16.38
CA ASP A 7 -5.30 24.37 15.20
C ASP A 7 -4.34 23.94 14.08
N PHE A 8 -3.24 24.66 13.97
CA PHE A 8 -2.07 24.30 13.18
C PHE A 8 -0.79 24.76 13.87
N ILE A 9 0.33 24.19 13.47
CA ILE A 9 1.68 24.58 13.92
C ILE A 9 2.59 24.62 12.70
N GLU A 10 3.29 25.73 12.52
CA GLU A 10 4.16 25.95 11.37
C GLU A 10 5.61 25.56 11.66
N TYR A 11 6.30 25.10 10.63
CA TYR A 11 7.74 24.95 10.65
C TYR A 11 8.38 26.32 10.65
N ARG A 12 9.18 26.62 11.67
CA ARG A 12 10.01 27.83 11.71
C ARG A 12 11.42 27.45 12.16
N PRO A 13 12.37 27.30 11.22
CA PRO A 13 13.71 26.86 11.56
C PRO A 13 14.35 27.82 12.56
N ASP A 14 15.04 27.25 13.54
CA ASP A 14 15.86 28.00 14.48
C ASP A 14 17.33 27.87 14.05
N PRO A 15 17.98 28.94 13.58
CA PRO A 15 19.37 28.90 13.12
C PRO A 15 20.38 28.42 14.18
N SER A 16 20.00 28.46 15.46
CA SER A 16 20.84 27.95 16.56
C SER A 16 20.80 26.42 16.69
N ILE A 17 19.86 25.75 16.03
CA ILE A 17 19.65 24.30 16.11
C ILE A 17 20.25 23.61 14.85
N PRO A 18 21.24 22.72 15.00
CA PRO A 18 21.87 22.06 13.86
C PRO A 18 20.92 21.17 13.01
N GLU A 19 20.80 21.44 11.71
CA GLU A 19 19.93 20.65 10.80
C GLU A 19 20.54 19.30 10.33
N ASN A 20 21.78 19.02 10.72
CA ASN A 20 22.55 17.83 10.28
C ASN A 20 22.36 16.61 11.18
N ARG A 21 21.39 16.63 12.11
CA ARG A 21 21.11 15.54 13.04
C ARG A 21 19.61 15.32 13.23
N TYR A 22 19.27 14.20 13.85
CA TYR A 22 17.91 13.89 14.27
C TYR A 22 17.67 14.33 15.72
N TYR A 23 16.44 14.70 16.03
CA TYR A 23 15.99 15.14 17.35
C TYR A 23 14.93 14.20 17.92
N ASP A 24 14.89 14.02 19.22
CA ASP A 24 13.89 13.16 19.84
C ASP A 24 12.47 13.73 19.62
N LEU A 25 11.57 12.89 19.09
CA LEU A 25 10.20 13.30 18.80
C LEU A 25 9.47 13.72 20.09
N TYR A 26 9.69 13.02 21.19
CA TYR A 26 9.02 13.34 22.45
C TYR A 26 9.45 14.72 22.96
N ASP A 27 10.73 15.06 22.86
CA ASP A 27 11.24 16.39 23.20
C ASP A 27 10.68 17.48 22.29
N LEU A 28 10.57 17.24 20.97
CA LEU A 28 9.90 18.19 20.06
C LEU A 28 8.46 18.44 20.53
N MET A 29 7.70 17.37 20.72
CA MET A 29 6.28 17.45 21.06
C MET A 29 6.06 18.09 22.42
N LYS A 30 6.92 17.82 23.40
CA LYS A 30 6.82 18.36 24.77
C LYS A 30 7.30 19.81 24.88
N ASN A 31 8.48 20.11 24.33
CA ASN A 31 9.20 21.36 24.63
C ASN A 31 8.86 22.50 23.66
N TYR A 32 8.34 22.19 22.46
CA TYR A 32 7.99 23.18 21.44
C TYR A 32 6.49 23.20 21.17
N VAL A 33 5.92 22.07 20.74
CA VAL A 33 4.50 21.98 20.33
C VAL A 33 3.56 22.09 21.53
N GLY A 34 3.86 21.37 22.60
CA GLY A 34 3.03 21.25 23.80
C GLY A 34 3.26 22.35 24.83
N LYS A 35 4.32 23.15 24.69
CA LYS A 35 4.62 24.26 25.61
C LYS A 35 3.62 25.39 25.39
N ASP A 36 2.98 25.86 26.45
CA ASP A 36 2.11 27.04 26.38
C ASP A 36 2.96 28.30 26.19
N ASN A 37 2.41 29.24 25.41
CA ASN A 37 2.95 30.58 25.30
C ASN A 37 1.83 31.63 25.39
N GLU A 38 2.17 32.79 25.90
CA GLU A 38 1.21 33.88 26.13
C GLU A 38 0.75 34.49 24.80
N GLN A 39 1.60 34.45 23.77
CA GLN A 39 1.36 35.01 22.44
C GLN A 39 0.53 34.08 21.53
N ASN A 40 0.18 32.87 21.96
CA ASN A 40 -0.45 31.82 21.15
C ASN A 40 0.29 31.50 19.83
N ASP A 41 1.62 31.68 19.81
CA ASP A 41 2.45 31.54 18.61
C ASP A 41 3.21 30.19 18.59
N TYR A 42 2.57 29.14 18.08
CA TYR A 42 3.12 27.79 18.14
C TYR A 42 3.90 27.45 16.86
N SER A 43 5.14 26.98 17.01
CA SER A 43 5.98 26.50 15.91
C SER A 43 6.83 25.30 16.32
N TYR A 44 7.40 24.62 15.34
CA TYR A 44 8.42 23.59 15.57
C TYR A 44 9.69 23.90 14.75
N PRO A 45 10.89 23.78 15.35
CA PRO A 45 12.11 24.31 14.74
C PRO A 45 12.89 23.31 13.87
N VAL A 46 12.54 22.03 13.91
CA VAL A 46 13.28 20.95 13.23
C VAL A 46 12.36 19.93 12.58
N ARG A 47 12.78 19.36 11.45
CA ARG A 47 12.00 18.35 10.71
C ARG A 47 12.52 16.93 10.84
N LYS A 48 13.82 16.76 11.16
CA LYS A 48 14.47 15.46 11.30
C LYS A 48 14.29 14.94 12.71
N LEU A 49 13.45 13.92 12.85
CA LEU A 49 13.01 13.38 14.13
C LEU A 49 13.38 11.91 14.29
N SER A 50 13.55 11.52 15.54
CA SER A 50 13.92 10.18 15.96
C SER A 50 12.99 9.69 17.06
N VAL A 51 12.74 8.39 17.08
CA VAL A 51 12.13 7.70 18.23
C VAL A 51 13.12 6.62 18.69
N PRO A 52 13.62 6.66 19.93
CA PRO A 52 14.57 5.66 20.42
C PRO A 52 13.91 4.27 20.47
N VAL A 53 14.70 3.23 20.20
CA VAL A 53 14.23 1.84 20.14
C VAL A 53 15.06 0.98 21.08
N ASP A 54 14.39 0.33 22.02
CA ASP A 54 14.94 -0.79 22.78
C ASP A 54 14.63 -2.08 22.01
N ARG A 55 15.67 -2.69 21.43
CA ARG A 55 15.57 -3.91 20.61
C ARG A 55 14.91 -5.05 21.36
N ASP A 56 15.33 -5.31 22.59
CA ASP A 56 14.86 -6.43 23.38
C ASP A 56 13.39 -6.22 23.77
N PHE A 57 13.02 -4.98 24.09
CA PHE A 57 11.65 -4.62 24.39
C PHE A 57 10.70 -4.82 23.20
N VAL A 58 11.06 -4.34 22.01
CA VAL A 58 10.20 -4.44 20.82
C VAL A 58 10.08 -5.87 20.29
N ILE A 59 11.09 -6.73 20.53
CA ILE A 59 11.00 -8.17 20.28
C ILE A 59 10.07 -8.81 21.33
N LYS A 60 10.32 -8.54 22.61
CA LYS A 60 9.57 -9.13 23.74
C LYS A 60 8.07 -8.85 23.65
N ASN A 61 7.69 -7.66 23.22
CA ASN A 61 6.28 -7.26 23.09
C ASN A 61 5.65 -7.58 21.73
N GLY A 62 6.39 -8.22 20.82
CA GLY A 62 5.90 -8.63 19.49
C GLY A 62 5.70 -7.49 18.50
N THR A 63 6.38 -6.36 18.67
CA THR A 63 6.42 -5.26 17.68
C THR A 63 7.32 -5.56 16.51
N ALA A 64 8.48 -6.15 16.78
CA ALA A 64 9.39 -6.66 15.77
C ALA A 64 9.59 -8.17 15.95
N ASN A 65 9.91 -8.85 14.87
CA ASN A 65 10.34 -10.24 14.91
C ASN A 65 11.82 -10.29 15.30
N ALA A 66 12.27 -11.40 15.91
CA ALA A 66 13.68 -11.56 16.28
C ALA A 66 14.64 -11.53 15.07
N THR A 67 14.13 -11.90 13.88
CA THR A 67 14.86 -11.90 12.61
C THR A 67 14.88 -10.54 11.92
N ASP A 68 14.17 -9.54 12.45
CA ASP A 68 14.10 -8.22 11.82
C ASP A 68 15.43 -7.47 11.99
N SER A 69 15.78 -6.69 10.96
CA SER A 69 16.86 -5.70 11.00
C SER A 69 16.40 -4.45 11.75
N ILE A 70 16.25 -4.58 13.07
CA ILE A 70 15.75 -3.52 13.96
C ILE A 70 16.77 -2.40 14.10
N VAL A 71 16.35 -1.16 13.82
CA VAL A 71 17.16 0.05 14.02
C VAL A 71 17.22 0.44 15.51
N SER A 72 18.31 1.07 15.94
CA SER A 72 18.44 1.60 17.31
C SER A 72 17.57 2.83 17.56
N GLU A 73 17.20 3.54 16.51
CA GLU A 73 16.26 4.65 16.53
C GLU A 73 15.53 4.75 15.19
N LEU A 74 14.22 4.99 15.25
CA LEU A 74 13.38 5.22 14.08
C LEU A 74 13.56 6.67 13.64
N ARG A 75 14.31 6.90 12.56
CA ARG A 75 14.66 8.22 12.03
C ARG A 75 13.78 8.60 10.84
N PHE A 76 13.10 9.73 10.91
CA PHE A 76 12.20 10.21 9.86
C PHE A 76 12.26 11.72 9.69
N GLU A 77 11.77 12.23 8.56
CA GLU A 77 11.71 13.65 8.28
C GLU A 77 10.28 14.07 7.93
N ILE A 78 9.77 15.09 8.62
CA ILE A 78 8.48 15.70 8.32
C ILE A 78 8.64 16.58 7.07
N ALA A 79 8.01 16.20 5.96
CA ALA A 79 8.07 16.95 4.72
C ALA A 79 7.17 18.20 4.72
N LYS A 80 6.17 18.23 5.61
CA LYS A 80 5.16 19.30 5.69
C LYS A 80 5.79 20.59 6.24
N THR A 81 5.28 21.74 5.78
CA THR A 81 5.57 23.06 6.38
C THR A 81 4.60 23.39 7.51
N THR A 82 3.43 22.77 7.52
CA THR A 82 2.36 23.03 8.50
C THR A 82 1.80 21.69 8.99
N LEU A 83 1.73 21.54 10.30
CA LEU A 83 1.12 20.39 10.98
C LEU A 83 -0.26 20.80 11.47
N MET A 84 -1.27 20.05 11.05
CA MET A 84 -2.65 20.22 11.49
C MET A 84 -2.92 19.36 12.73
N LYS A 85 -4.04 19.57 13.42
CA LYS A 85 -4.42 18.79 14.61
C LYS A 85 -4.34 17.26 14.44
N ASN A 86 -4.73 16.73 13.28
CA ASN A 86 -4.64 15.29 12.98
C ASN A 86 -3.17 14.82 12.90
N ASP A 87 -2.28 15.62 12.34
CA ASP A 87 -0.84 15.33 12.29
C ASP A 87 -0.24 15.30 13.71
N LEU A 88 -0.56 16.34 14.50
CA LEU A 88 -0.11 16.47 15.88
C LEU A 88 -0.62 15.33 16.75
N ALA A 89 -1.83 14.84 16.51
CA ALA A 89 -2.38 13.68 17.21
C ALA A 89 -1.56 12.41 16.92
N VAL A 90 -1.23 12.14 15.65
CA VAL A 90 -0.39 10.99 15.27
C VAL A 90 0.98 11.08 15.92
N LEU A 91 1.65 12.23 15.79
CA LEU A 91 2.99 12.45 16.36
C LEU A 91 3.00 12.33 17.90
N ASN A 92 1.99 12.88 18.59
CA ASN A 92 1.87 12.75 20.04
C ASN A 92 1.61 11.31 20.49
N VAL A 93 0.78 10.56 19.77
CA VAL A 93 0.54 9.14 20.07
C VAL A 93 1.87 8.37 19.96
N ILE A 94 2.64 8.58 18.89
CA ILE A 94 3.95 7.93 18.72
C ILE A 94 4.91 8.33 19.84
N ALA A 95 5.05 9.64 20.10
CA ALA A 95 5.92 10.20 21.11
C ALA A 95 5.64 9.63 22.52
N ALA A 96 4.37 9.63 22.92
CA ALA A 96 3.96 9.22 24.26
C ALA A 96 3.94 7.71 24.44
N ASN A 97 3.73 6.94 23.38
CA ASN A 97 3.53 5.49 23.45
C ASN A 97 4.80 4.74 23.87
N LYS A 98 6.01 5.22 23.52
CA LYS A 98 7.29 4.57 23.89
C LYS A 98 7.29 3.07 23.61
N TRP A 99 6.76 2.67 22.46
CA TRP A 99 6.58 1.28 22.03
C TRP A 99 5.72 0.38 22.93
N GLN A 100 5.04 0.91 23.95
CA GLN A 100 4.27 0.10 24.92
C GLN A 100 3.04 -0.56 24.30
N ARG A 101 2.44 0.06 23.29
CA ARG A 101 1.30 -0.49 22.53
C ARG A 101 1.61 -0.49 21.04
N PRO A 102 1.05 -1.44 20.28
CA PRO A 102 1.17 -1.39 18.83
C PRO A 102 0.41 -0.19 18.26
N ILE A 103 1.02 0.50 17.31
CA ILE A 103 0.40 1.61 16.56
C ILE A 103 0.11 1.12 15.16
N TYR A 104 -1.16 1.21 14.76
CA TYR A 104 -1.64 0.76 13.45
C TYR A 104 -2.24 1.91 12.67
N PHE A 105 -2.03 1.84 11.35
CA PHE A 105 -2.59 2.71 10.33
C PHE A 105 -3.47 1.88 9.40
N THR A 106 -4.46 2.55 8.81
CA THR A 106 -5.36 1.97 7.82
C THR A 106 -4.89 2.24 6.38
N ALA A 107 -3.80 2.98 6.21
CA ALA A 107 -3.17 3.28 4.93
C ALA A 107 -1.64 3.02 5.01
N PRO A 108 -0.99 2.70 3.87
CA PRO A 108 0.46 2.48 3.82
C PRO A 108 1.28 3.77 3.84
N GLN A 109 0.65 4.93 3.95
CA GLN A 109 1.28 6.25 3.99
C GLN A 109 0.73 7.10 5.13
N THR A 110 1.52 8.08 5.53
CA THR A 110 1.26 9.00 6.64
C THR A 110 1.18 10.47 6.19
N ASP A 111 0.82 10.72 4.92
CA ASP A 111 0.54 12.05 4.37
C ASP A 111 1.62 13.11 4.68
N GLY A 112 2.89 12.74 4.45
CA GLY A 112 4.04 13.65 4.59
C GLY A 112 4.64 13.72 5.99
N LEU A 113 4.21 12.85 6.93
CA LEU A 113 4.86 12.71 8.24
C LEU A 113 6.18 11.92 8.19
N GLY A 114 6.53 11.29 7.06
CA GLY A 114 7.83 10.65 6.85
C GLY A 114 7.97 9.25 7.46
N LEU A 115 6.88 8.67 7.96
CA LEU A 115 6.90 7.36 8.65
C LEU A 115 6.72 6.17 7.70
N ASP A 116 6.47 6.42 6.42
CA ASP A 116 6.02 5.42 5.44
C ASP A 116 6.99 4.24 5.32
N GLN A 117 8.30 4.47 5.43
CA GLN A 117 9.32 3.41 5.35
C GLN A 117 9.31 2.46 6.56
N PHE A 118 8.63 2.84 7.64
CA PHE A 118 8.47 2.06 8.88
C PHE A 118 7.07 1.46 9.01
N LEU A 119 6.22 1.64 8.00
CA LEU A 119 4.90 1.01 7.94
C LEU A 119 4.99 -0.36 7.28
N ARG A 120 4.74 -1.39 8.08
CA ARG A 120 4.74 -2.79 7.65
C ARG A 120 3.33 -3.34 7.59
N ARG A 121 2.94 -3.92 6.47
CA ARG A 121 1.64 -4.58 6.30
C ARG A 121 1.54 -5.78 7.24
N ASP A 122 0.45 -5.83 7.99
CA ASP A 122 0.24 -6.75 9.11
C ASP A 122 -1.19 -7.32 9.07
N GLY A 123 -1.60 -7.78 7.88
CA GLY A 123 -2.96 -8.19 7.55
C GLY A 123 -3.64 -7.18 6.62
N MET A 124 -4.77 -6.63 7.05
CA MET A 124 -5.45 -5.52 6.35
C MET A 124 -5.01 -4.13 6.86
N THR A 125 -4.14 -4.10 7.86
CA THR A 125 -3.63 -2.87 8.50
C THR A 125 -2.12 -2.77 8.31
N TYR A 126 -1.58 -1.60 8.63
CA TYR A 126 -0.15 -1.32 8.57
C TYR A 126 0.34 -0.96 9.97
N ARG A 127 1.33 -1.68 10.48
CA ARG A 127 1.90 -1.45 11.81
C ARG A 127 3.13 -0.57 11.70
N LEU A 128 3.28 0.40 12.60
CA LEU A 128 4.54 1.10 12.80
C LEU A 128 5.53 0.16 13.47
N VAL A 129 6.66 -0.11 12.83
CA VAL A 129 7.72 -0.99 13.33
C VAL A 129 9.09 -0.34 13.13
N PRO A 130 10.08 -0.57 14.02
CA PRO A 130 11.42 -0.01 13.88
C PRO A 130 12.28 -0.81 12.88
N VAL A 131 11.75 -1.02 11.67
CA VAL A 131 12.39 -1.76 10.58
C VAL A 131 12.20 -0.97 9.30
N GLU A 132 13.29 -0.62 8.64
CA GLU A 132 13.25 0.18 7.41
C GLU A 132 12.93 -0.69 6.20
N ASN A 133 11.97 -0.25 5.39
CA ASN A 133 11.65 -0.80 4.08
C ASN A 133 11.24 -2.29 4.06
N ASP A 134 10.94 -2.89 5.22
CA ASP A 134 10.29 -4.20 5.32
C ASP A 134 8.76 -4.04 5.26
N ARG A 135 8.23 -4.08 4.04
CA ARG A 135 6.85 -3.68 3.74
C ARG A 135 5.79 -4.70 4.17
N VAL A 136 6.14 -5.97 4.41
CA VAL A 136 5.18 -7.04 4.66
C VAL A 136 5.68 -7.96 5.79
N ASN A 137 4.87 -8.14 6.83
CA ASN A 137 5.15 -9.10 7.90
C ASN A 137 4.80 -10.53 7.44
N THR A 138 5.62 -11.13 6.57
CA THR A 138 5.29 -12.32 5.76
C THR A 138 4.68 -13.46 6.54
N ASN A 139 5.38 -13.95 7.57
CA ASN A 139 4.97 -15.16 8.29
C ASN A 139 3.75 -14.93 9.17
N TRP A 140 3.67 -13.75 9.79
CA TRP A 140 2.48 -13.36 10.54
C TRP A 140 1.27 -13.24 9.61
N MET A 141 1.41 -12.52 8.49
CA MET A 141 0.34 -12.38 7.51
C MET A 141 -0.10 -13.72 6.97
N LEU A 142 0.83 -14.62 6.64
CA LEU A 142 0.52 -15.98 6.19
C LEU A 142 -0.35 -16.72 7.21
N ASP A 143 -0.01 -16.71 8.49
CA ASP A 143 -0.86 -17.28 9.54
C ASP A 143 -2.25 -16.61 9.59
N LYS A 144 -2.32 -15.27 9.59
CA LYS A 144 -3.59 -14.56 9.73
C LYS A 144 -4.52 -14.76 8.54
N VAL A 145 -4.00 -14.64 7.32
CA VAL A 145 -4.83 -14.82 6.12
C VAL A 145 -5.31 -16.26 6.04
N THR A 146 -4.44 -17.25 6.30
CA THR A 146 -4.83 -18.65 6.21
C THR A 146 -5.83 -19.06 7.30
N ASN A 147 -5.64 -18.61 8.54
CA ASN A 147 -6.36 -19.16 9.69
C ASN A 147 -7.46 -18.26 10.28
N LYS A 148 -7.39 -16.93 10.07
CA LYS A 148 -8.25 -15.97 10.79
C LYS A 148 -9.20 -15.19 9.90
N PHE A 149 -8.86 -14.96 8.63
CA PHE A 149 -9.67 -14.12 7.76
C PHE A 149 -11.03 -14.77 7.44
N ARG A 150 -12.02 -13.93 7.18
CA ARG A 150 -13.39 -14.29 6.79
C ARG A 150 -13.80 -13.39 5.64
N PHE A 151 -14.72 -13.87 4.81
CA PHE A 151 -15.00 -13.27 3.49
C PHE A 151 -16.45 -12.84 3.31
N GLY A 152 -17.20 -12.69 4.41
CA GLY A 152 -18.58 -12.16 4.37
C GLY A 152 -19.50 -12.91 3.42
N ASN A 153 -19.40 -14.24 3.35
CA ASN A 153 -20.15 -15.11 2.44
C ASN A 153 -19.90 -14.85 0.94
N ALA A 154 -18.79 -14.20 0.57
CA ALA A 154 -18.44 -13.99 -0.84
C ALA A 154 -18.25 -15.29 -1.64
N ASN A 155 -18.07 -16.42 -0.97
CA ASN A 155 -18.02 -17.77 -1.56
C ASN A 155 -19.40 -18.40 -1.81
N VAL A 156 -20.49 -17.86 -1.25
CA VAL A 156 -21.84 -18.43 -1.39
C VAL A 156 -22.49 -17.89 -2.66
N PRO A 157 -22.77 -18.70 -3.69
CA PRO A 157 -23.30 -18.20 -4.97
C PRO A 157 -24.61 -17.42 -4.79
N GLY A 158 -24.74 -16.31 -5.52
CA GLY A 158 -25.95 -15.47 -5.53
C GLY A 158 -25.98 -14.35 -4.50
N VAL A 159 -24.91 -14.18 -3.70
CA VAL A 159 -24.78 -13.05 -2.79
C VAL A 159 -24.40 -11.80 -3.57
N TYR A 160 -25.24 -10.76 -3.48
CA TYR A 160 -24.97 -9.45 -4.05
C TYR A 160 -24.18 -8.58 -3.08
N PHE A 161 -23.15 -7.88 -3.59
CA PHE A 161 -22.40 -6.88 -2.85
C PHE A 161 -22.54 -5.53 -3.55
N ASP A 162 -23.04 -4.53 -2.81
CA ASP A 162 -23.01 -3.14 -3.25
C ASP A 162 -21.58 -2.61 -3.37
N GLU A 163 -21.42 -1.36 -3.82
CA GLU A 163 -20.10 -0.76 -4.03
C GLU A 163 -19.23 -0.72 -2.77
N GLU A 164 -19.81 -0.39 -1.61
CA GLU A 164 -19.04 -0.30 -0.36
C GLU A 164 -18.59 -1.68 0.14
N ASN A 165 -19.47 -2.68 0.08
CA ASN A 165 -19.10 -4.04 0.46
C ASN A 165 -18.06 -4.63 -0.51
N ARG A 166 -18.14 -4.34 -1.81
CA ARG A 166 -17.10 -4.71 -2.79
C ARG A 166 -15.76 -4.05 -2.45
N ARG A 167 -15.75 -2.80 -1.97
CA ARG A 167 -14.52 -2.11 -1.52
C ARG A 167 -13.86 -2.82 -0.33
N HIS A 168 -14.66 -3.31 0.63
CA HIS A 168 -14.15 -4.10 1.75
C HIS A 168 -13.60 -5.46 1.32
N LEU A 169 -14.30 -6.19 0.45
CA LEU A 169 -13.79 -7.44 -0.13
C LEU A 169 -12.51 -7.22 -0.93
N ASN A 170 -12.41 -6.14 -1.69
CA ASN A 170 -11.18 -5.78 -2.38
C ASN A 170 -10.02 -5.52 -1.41
N SER A 171 -10.27 -4.91 -0.25
CA SER A 171 -9.22 -4.72 0.77
C SER A 171 -8.67 -6.05 1.29
N ILE A 172 -9.54 -7.05 1.44
CA ILE A 172 -9.14 -8.44 1.74
C ILE A 172 -8.31 -9.01 0.58
N ARG A 173 -8.81 -8.93 -0.66
CA ARG A 173 -8.11 -9.47 -1.85
C ARG A 173 -6.72 -8.86 -2.03
N THR A 174 -6.57 -7.56 -1.83
CA THR A 174 -5.27 -6.87 -1.87
C THR A 174 -4.33 -7.34 -0.76
N ALA A 175 -4.83 -7.70 0.44
CA ALA A 175 -3.97 -8.24 1.50
C ALA A 175 -3.36 -9.59 1.12
N TYR A 176 -4.12 -10.42 0.41
CA TYR A 176 -3.62 -11.68 -0.16
C TYR A 176 -2.64 -11.45 -1.32
N ALA A 177 -2.94 -10.50 -2.21
CA ALA A 177 -2.07 -10.17 -3.33
C ALA A 177 -0.70 -9.67 -2.86
N ASP A 178 -0.66 -8.73 -1.92
CA ASP A 178 0.58 -8.18 -1.37
C ASP A 178 1.41 -9.26 -0.66
N LEU A 179 0.76 -10.14 0.10
CA LEU A 179 1.45 -11.28 0.71
C LEU A 179 2.02 -12.23 -0.36
N ALA A 180 1.27 -12.51 -1.42
CA ALA A 180 1.73 -13.38 -2.50
C ALA A 180 2.92 -12.77 -3.26
N LEU A 181 2.92 -11.46 -3.51
CA LEU A 181 4.04 -10.73 -4.09
C LEU A 181 5.29 -10.86 -3.22
N ASP A 182 5.15 -10.63 -1.91
CA ASP A 182 6.25 -10.73 -0.94
C ASP A 182 6.77 -12.17 -0.79
N LEU A 183 5.88 -13.16 -0.76
CA LEU A 183 6.27 -14.58 -0.76
C LEU A 183 7.02 -14.93 -2.05
N ALA A 184 6.54 -14.50 -3.21
CA ALA A 184 7.16 -14.78 -4.50
C ALA A 184 8.55 -14.13 -4.63
N SER A 185 8.72 -12.88 -4.16
CA SER A 185 10.02 -12.19 -4.15
C SER A 185 11.04 -12.87 -3.24
N LYS A 186 10.57 -13.51 -2.16
CA LYS A 186 11.36 -14.36 -1.25
C LYS A 186 11.52 -15.81 -1.75
N ASN A 187 11.22 -16.08 -3.02
CA ASN A 187 11.27 -17.40 -3.66
C ASN A 187 10.36 -18.48 -3.02
N ARG A 188 9.35 -18.06 -2.24
CA ARG A 188 8.34 -18.94 -1.59
C ARG A 188 7.10 -19.09 -2.47
N LYS A 189 7.31 -19.48 -3.74
CA LYS A 189 6.26 -19.49 -4.77
C LYS A 189 5.10 -20.44 -4.48
N GLU A 190 5.36 -21.60 -3.86
CA GLU A 190 4.29 -22.54 -3.49
C GLU A 190 3.30 -21.92 -2.51
N GLU A 191 3.81 -21.21 -1.50
CA GLU A 191 2.98 -20.53 -0.51
C GLU A 191 2.23 -19.36 -1.14
N ALA A 192 2.88 -18.60 -2.04
CA ALA A 192 2.23 -17.54 -2.81
C ALA A 192 1.03 -18.08 -3.61
N ARG A 193 1.20 -19.20 -4.33
CA ARG A 193 0.09 -19.84 -5.06
C ARG A 193 -1.01 -20.31 -4.14
N LYS A 194 -0.67 -20.88 -2.99
CA LYS A 194 -1.65 -21.35 -2.00
C LYS A 194 -2.54 -20.21 -1.50
N VAL A 195 -1.95 -19.07 -1.13
CA VAL A 195 -2.74 -17.92 -0.64
C VAL A 195 -3.59 -17.30 -1.75
N LEU A 196 -3.09 -17.20 -2.98
CA LEU A 196 -3.85 -16.70 -4.14
C LEU A 196 -5.07 -17.60 -4.43
N LYS A 197 -4.87 -18.92 -4.46
CA LYS A 197 -5.97 -19.90 -4.64
C LYS A 197 -6.98 -19.86 -3.50
N GLN A 198 -6.52 -19.64 -2.27
CA GLN A 198 -7.41 -19.51 -1.12
C GLN A 198 -8.39 -18.35 -1.31
N VAL A 199 -7.90 -17.13 -1.61
CA VAL A 199 -8.80 -15.99 -1.81
C VAL A 199 -9.66 -16.12 -3.06
N ASP A 200 -9.17 -16.74 -4.14
CA ASP A 200 -9.98 -17.07 -5.32
C ASP A 200 -11.16 -17.99 -4.97
N SER A 201 -10.91 -19.02 -4.15
CA SER A 201 -11.97 -19.94 -3.70
C SER A 201 -12.97 -19.30 -2.74
N MET A 202 -12.51 -18.35 -1.94
CA MET A 202 -13.31 -17.70 -0.90
C MET A 202 -14.09 -16.48 -1.42
N MET A 203 -13.83 -16.04 -2.65
CA MET A 203 -14.55 -14.97 -3.34
C MET A 203 -15.03 -15.50 -4.68
N TYR A 204 -16.24 -16.07 -4.71
CA TYR A 204 -16.82 -16.63 -5.92
C TYR A 204 -16.93 -15.55 -7.00
N GLU A 205 -16.40 -15.84 -8.20
CA GLU A 205 -16.33 -14.86 -9.29
C GLU A 205 -17.71 -14.35 -9.72
N GLY A 206 -18.76 -15.18 -9.61
CA GLY A 206 -20.12 -14.77 -9.89
C GLY A 206 -20.69 -13.73 -8.91
N ASN A 207 -20.13 -13.64 -7.70
CA ASN A 207 -20.49 -12.60 -6.73
C ASN A 207 -19.55 -11.39 -6.81
N MET A 208 -18.26 -11.65 -7.05
CA MET A 208 -17.19 -10.67 -6.99
C MET A 208 -16.15 -10.95 -8.09
N ALA A 209 -16.48 -10.58 -9.32
CA ALA A 209 -15.61 -10.75 -10.48
C ALA A 209 -14.23 -10.10 -10.28
N TYR A 210 -13.23 -10.49 -11.08
CA TYR A 210 -11.95 -9.78 -11.10
C TYR A 210 -12.05 -8.50 -11.94
N GLY A 211 -12.70 -8.54 -13.09
CA GLY A 211 -13.02 -7.34 -13.88
C GLY A 211 -14.33 -6.70 -13.45
N MET A 212 -14.32 -5.42 -13.06
CA MET A 212 -15.56 -4.70 -12.71
C MET A 212 -15.38 -3.17 -12.72
N THR A 213 -16.40 -2.47 -13.19
CA THR A 213 -16.53 -1.02 -13.03
C THR A 213 -16.69 -0.61 -11.55
N SER A 214 -16.01 0.48 -11.17
CA SER A 214 -16.00 1.04 -9.81
C SER A 214 -15.46 2.48 -9.82
N ARG A 215 -15.66 3.22 -8.72
CA ARG A 215 -15.08 4.57 -8.54
C ARG A 215 -13.58 4.59 -8.87
N GLY A 216 -13.21 5.41 -9.84
CA GLY A 216 -11.82 5.57 -10.29
C GLY A 216 -11.18 4.28 -10.81
N ASN A 217 -11.99 3.31 -11.26
CA ASN A 217 -11.54 2.00 -11.75
C ASN A 217 -10.73 1.19 -10.71
N LEU A 218 -10.97 1.45 -9.43
CA LEU A 218 -10.22 0.87 -8.30
C LEU A 218 -10.22 -0.65 -8.31
N HIS A 219 -11.34 -1.26 -8.69
CA HIS A 219 -11.51 -2.70 -8.73
C HIS A 219 -10.57 -3.36 -9.74
N ASN A 220 -10.52 -2.85 -10.98
CA ASN A 220 -9.58 -3.35 -11.98
C ASN A 220 -8.13 -3.09 -11.57
N ARG A 221 -7.83 -1.92 -10.98
CA ARG A 221 -6.48 -1.64 -10.45
C ARG A 221 -6.04 -2.67 -9.41
N ASN A 222 -6.91 -3.03 -8.47
CA ASN A 222 -6.60 -4.05 -7.46
C ASN A 222 -6.44 -5.45 -8.10
N SER A 223 -7.24 -5.77 -9.12
CA SER A 223 -7.11 -7.01 -9.86
C SER A 223 -5.83 -7.09 -10.70
N LEU A 224 -5.27 -5.96 -11.14
CA LEU A 224 -3.95 -5.93 -11.79
C LEU A 224 -2.82 -6.29 -10.82
N VAL A 225 -2.87 -5.81 -9.57
CA VAL A 225 -1.92 -6.21 -8.52
C VAL A 225 -2.04 -7.71 -8.24
N PHE A 226 -3.28 -8.22 -8.18
CA PHE A 226 -3.53 -9.65 -8.03
C PHE A 226 -2.99 -10.47 -9.22
N LEU A 227 -3.16 -9.96 -10.45
CA LEU A 227 -2.65 -10.58 -11.66
C LEU A 227 -1.12 -10.66 -11.67
N GLU A 228 -0.43 -9.58 -11.28
CA GLU A 228 1.02 -9.56 -11.11
C GLU A 228 1.48 -10.61 -10.10
N ALA A 229 0.78 -10.71 -8.96
CA ALA A 229 1.05 -11.72 -7.95
C ALA A 229 0.91 -13.15 -8.51
N CYS A 230 -0.10 -13.41 -9.34
CA CYS A 230 -0.26 -14.69 -10.02
C CYS A 230 0.94 -15.01 -10.92
N TYR A 231 1.41 -14.05 -11.72
CA TYR A 231 2.57 -14.24 -12.59
C TYR A 231 3.86 -14.50 -11.80
N LEU A 232 4.14 -13.71 -10.77
CA LEU A 232 5.34 -13.88 -9.94
C LEU A 232 5.32 -15.20 -9.14
N ALA A 233 4.13 -15.63 -8.71
CA ALA A 233 3.93 -16.94 -8.10
C ALA A 233 3.99 -18.10 -9.10
N GLY A 234 3.95 -17.83 -10.41
CA GLY A 234 3.92 -18.83 -11.46
C GLY A 234 2.58 -19.55 -11.61
N ASP A 235 1.47 -18.98 -11.11
CA ASP A 235 0.13 -19.54 -11.28
C ASP A 235 -0.49 -19.07 -12.60
N THR A 236 -0.07 -19.70 -13.70
CA THR A 236 -0.51 -19.32 -15.05
C THR A 236 -2.00 -19.55 -15.29
N ALA A 237 -2.60 -20.54 -14.62
CA ALA A 237 -4.03 -20.82 -14.72
C ALA A 237 -4.86 -19.70 -14.08
N LEU A 238 -4.50 -19.29 -12.86
CA LEU A 238 -5.18 -18.19 -12.20
C LEU A 238 -4.90 -16.85 -12.90
N ALA A 239 -3.67 -16.63 -13.40
CA ALA A 239 -3.36 -15.45 -14.20
C ALA A 239 -4.22 -15.37 -15.47
N ALA A 240 -4.46 -16.49 -16.17
CA ALA A 240 -5.33 -16.54 -17.33
C ALA A 240 -6.78 -16.17 -16.98
N LYS A 241 -7.31 -16.72 -15.87
CA LYS A 241 -8.66 -16.38 -15.35
C LYS A 241 -8.80 -14.89 -15.06
N VAL A 242 -7.88 -14.34 -14.26
CA VAL A 242 -7.91 -12.94 -13.82
C VAL A 242 -7.76 -11.99 -15.01
N SER A 243 -6.78 -12.25 -15.89
CA SER A 243 -6.54 -11.41 -17.07
C SER A 243 -7.73 -11.41 -18.03
N ALA A 244 -8.39 -12.56 -18.26
CA ALA A 244 -9.58 -12.62 -19.10
C ALA A 244 -10.74 -11.80 -18.53
N SER A 245 -10.98 -11.89 -17.22
CA SER A 245 -12.03 -11.16 -16.51
C SER A 245 -11.80 -9.64 -16.58
N VAL A 246 -10.58 -9.18 -16.25
CA VAL A 246 -10.20 -7.75 -16.28
C VAL A 246 -10.21 -7.21 -17.72
N LYS A 247 -9.65 -7.94 -18.68
CA LYS A 247 -9.62 -7.54 -20.09
C LYS A 247 -11.03 -7.35 -20.64
N LYS A 248 -11.94 -8.29 -20.36
CA LYS A 248 -13.34 -8.21 -20.80
C LYS A 248 -14.02 -6.93 -20.31
N ASP A 249 -13.86 -6.61 -19.02
CA ASP A 249 -14.46 -5.41 -18.43
C ASP A 249 -13.84 -4.13 -19.01
N LEU A 250 -12.52 -4.04 -19.11
CA LEU A 250 -11.83 -2.87 -19.69
C LEU A 250 -12.21 -2.64 -21.16
N GLU A 251 -12.29 -3.70 -21.97
CA GLU A 251 -12.74 -3.58 -23.36
C GLU A 251 -14.20 -3.11 -23.46
N GLN A 252 -15.07 -3.53 -22.54
CA GLN A 252 -16.44 -3.02 -22.44
C GLN A 252 -16.46 -1.53 -22.09
N GLN A 253 -15.63 -1.10 -21.13
CA GLN A 253 -15.49 0.31 -20.76
C GLN A 253 -15.00 1.15 -21.95
N VAL A 254 -13.94 0.73 -22.64
CA VAL A 254 -13.41 1.43 -23.81
C VAL A 254 -14.45 1.53 -24.93
N ARG A 255 -15.19 0.46 -25.21
CA ARG A 255 -16.31 0.51 -26.17
C ARG A 255 -17.39 1.51 -25.75
N PHE A 256 -17.75 1.54 -24.46
CA PHE A 256 -18.70 2.51 -23.94
C PHE A 256 -18.19 3.94 -24.12
N TYR A 257 -16.96 4.25 -23.70
CA TYR A 257 -16.39 5.59 -23.84
C TYR A 257 -16.29 6.04 -25.31
N ASN A 258 -15.92 5.14 -26.22
CA ASN A 258 -15.87 5.42 -27.65
C ASN A 258 -17.27 5.64 -28.27
N SER A 259 -18.35 5.21 -27.62
CA SER A 259 -19.72 5.48 -28.08
C SER A 259 -20.24 6.86 -27.67
N LEU A 260 -19.56 7.54 -26.75
CA LEU A 260 -19.95 8.87 -26.29
C LEU A 260 -19.54 9.95 -27.29
N THR A 261 -20.29 11.06 -27.33
CA THR A 261 -20.02 12.21 -28.20
C THR A 261 -20.21 13.55 -27.46
N GLY A 262 -19.62 14.62 -28.00
CA GLY A 262 -19.70 15.98 -27.44
C GLY A 262 -19.22 16.06 -25.99
N ARG A 263 -19.91 16.86 -25.17
CA ARG A 263 -19.57 17.07 -23.75
C ARG A 263 -19.48 15.79 -22.92
N LYS A 264 -20.23 14.74 -23.28
CA LYS A 264 -20.16 13.44 -22.58
C LYS A 264 -18.83 12.73 -22.82
N ALA A 265 -18.30 12.80 -24.05
CA ALA A 265 -17.00 12.25 -24.38
C ALA A 265 -15.88 13.05 -23.69
N GLU A 266 -15.94 14.38 -23.78
CA GLU A 266 -14.97 15.27 -23.12
C GLU A 266 -14.91 15.04 -21.61
N GLY A 267 -16.07 14.88 -20.96
CA GLY A 267 -16.17 14.63 -19.52
C GLY A 267 -15.71 13.25 -19.07
N MET A 268 -15.43 12.31 -19.98
CA MET A 268 -15.00 10.94 -19.69
C MET A 268 -13.61 10.61 -20.26
N GLU A 269 -12.90 11.62 -20.77
CA GLU A 269 -11.61 11.43 -21.44
C GLU A 269 -10.54 10.87 -20.48
N GLN A 270 -10.57 11.27 -19.20
CA GLN A 270 -9.62 10.76 -18.20
C GLN A 270 -9.87 9.28 -17.90
N GLU A 271 -11.13 8.89 -17.73
CA GLU A 271 -11.55 7.52 -17.47
C GLU A 271 -11.24 6.62 -18.66
N LYS A 272 -11.47 7.10 -19.88
CA LYS A 272 -11.10 6.40 -21.11
C LYS A 272 -9.60 6.12 -21.16
N ARG A 273 -8.77 7.15 -20.97
CA ARG A 273 -7.30 7.00 -20.93
C ARG A 273 -6.86 6.03 -19.86
N ALA A 274 -7.46 6.08 -18.67
CA ALA A 274 -7.15 5.14 -17.60
C ALA A 274 -7.49 3.69 -18.00
N ALA A 275 -8.67 3.46 -18.58
CA ALA A 275 -9.07 2.13 -19.05
C ALA A 275 -8.14 1.59 -20.16
N ASP A 276 -7.77 2.44 -21.13
CA ASP A 276 -6.80 2.08 -22.18
C ASP A 276 -5.43 1.73 -21.59
N ASN A 277 -4.93 2.52 -20.63
CA ASN A 277 -3.66 2.25 -19.94
C ASN A 277 -3.68 0.91 -19.18
N TYR A 278 -4.78 0.60 -18.50
CA TYR A 278 -4.92 -0.69 -17.81
C TYR A 278 -4.99 -1.86 -18.79
N LEU A 279 -5.64 -1.68 -19.94
CA LEU A 279 -5.71 -2.71 -20.98
C LEU A 279 -4.31 -2.99 -21.56
N GLN A 280 -3.51 -1.93 -21.78
CA GLN A 280 -2.11 -2.05 -22.17
C GLN A 280 -1.28 -2.76 -21.09
N ALA A 281 -1.50 -2.45 -19.81
CA ALA A 281 -0.80 -3.12 -18.71
C ALA A 281 -1.07 -4.64 -18.68
N VAL A 282 -2.32 -5.07 -18.90
CA VAL A 282 -2.65 -6.51 -19.02
C VAL A 282 -1.85 -7.16 -20.15
N ALA A 283 -1.80 -6.54 -21.33
CA ALA A 283 -1.09 -7.06 -22.48
C ALA A 283 0.44 -7.11 -22.26
N GLN A 284 1.00 -6.08 -21.61
CA GLN A 284 2.42 -6.03 -21.25
C GLN A 284 2.79 -7.15 -20.27
N MET A 285 2.00 -7.37 -19.22
CA MET A 285 2.22 -8.47 -18.28
C MET A 285 2.16 -9.84 -18.99
N GLN A 286 1.16 -10.05 -19.85
CA GLN A 286 1.05 -11.29 -20.63
C GLN A 286 2.28 -11.54 -21.50
N THR A 287 2.83 -10.49 -22.13
CA THR A 287 4.03 -10.61 -22.98
C THR A 287 5.29 -10.87 -22.15
N MET A 288 5.45 -10.17 -21.03
CA MET A 288 6.60 -10.28 -20.14
C MET A 288 6.72 -11.69 -19.53
N TYR A 289 5.61 -12.28 -19.13
CA TYR A 289 5.58 -13.58 -18.44
C TYR A 289 5.23 -14.77 -19.35
N ASN A 290 4.96 -14.52 -20.63
CA ASN A 290 4.82 -15.56 -21.66
C ASN A 290 5.52 -15.11 -22.96
N PRO A 291 6.85 -15.31 -23.07
CA PRO A 291 7.63 -14.81 -24.20
C PRO A 291 7.26 -15.43 -25.56
N ARG A 292 6.42 -16.48 -25.58
CA ARG A 292 5.85 -17.03 -26.83
C ARG A 292 4.76 -16.15 -27.46
N LEU A 293 4.24 -15.17 -26.72
CA LEU A 293 3.26 -14.18 -27.19
C LEU A 293 3.90 -12.92 -27.78
N GLN A 294 5.23 -12.89 -27.97
CA GLN A 294 5.87 -11.77 -28.67
C GLN A 294 5.23 -11.56 -30.05
N ILE A 295 4.78 -10.33 -30.29
CA ILE A 295 4.21 -9.87 -31.57
C ILE A 295 5.24 -10.15 -32.67
N PRO A 296 4.85 -10.79 -33.80
CA PRO A 296 5.77 -11.02 -34.90
C PRO A 296 6.19 -9.66 -35.48
N GLY A 297 7.44 -9.24 -35.21
CA GLY A 297 7.95 -7.98 -35.74
C GLY A 297 9.23 -7.41 -35.12
N LYS A 298 9.71 -7.93 -33.97
CA LYS A 298 11.04 -7.57 -33.46
C LYS A 298 11.80 -8.81 -33.01
N MET A 299 12.37 -9.53 -33.97
CA MET A 299 13.56 -10.32 -33.68
C MET A 299 14.65 -9.33 -33.28
N MET A 300 15.04 -9.31 -32.00
CA MET A 300 16.36 -8.81 -31.65
C MET A 300 17.38 -9.68 -32.38
N ALA A 301 18.27 -9.03 -33.13
CA ALA A 301 19.38 -9.69 -33.80
C ALA A 301 20.13 -10.55 -32.78
N ALA A 302 20.35 -11.82 -33.11
CA ALA A 302 21.20 -12.70 -32.33
C ALA A 302 22.62 -12.11 -32.28
N ASP A 303 23.19 -12.08 -31.08
CA ASP A 303 24.61 -11.79 -30.86
C ASP A 303 25.46 -12.79 -31.64
N THR A 304 25.89 -12.39 -32.84
CA THR A 304 27.08 -12.97 -33.47
C THR A 304 28.25 -12.08 -33.13
N THR A 305 28.97 -12.44 -32.07
CA THR A 305 30.39 -12.10 -31.98
C THR A 305 31.15 -13.32 -31.46
N THR A 306 31.26 -14.30 -32.35
CA THR A 306 32.40 -15.22 -32.34
C THR A 306 33.38 -14.68 -33.36
N GLN A 307 34.54 -14.17 -32.94
CA GLN A 307 35.72 -14.14 -33.79
C GLN A 307 37.00 -14.02 -32.95
N LYS A 308 37.73 -15.14 -32.98
CA LYS A 308 39.19 -15.36 -32.93
C LYS A 308 40.09 -14.39 -32.17
#